data_AF-A0A227J6Y1-F1
#
_entry.id   AF-A0A227J6Y1-F1
#
_cell.length_a   1.000
_cell.length_b   1.000
_cell.length_c   1.000
_cell.angle_alpha   90.00
_cell.angle_beta   90.00
_cell.angle_gamma   90.00
#
_symmetry.space_group_name_H-M   'P 1'
#
loop_
_entity.id
_entity.type
_entity.pdbx_description
1 polymer ?
#
loop_
_entity_poly.entity_id
_entity_poly.type
_entity_poly.pdbx_seq_one_letter_code
_entity_poly.pdbx_strand_id
1 'polypeptide(L)'
;MLTLPLVCFILLTFAFPILEMLYRSVDNRDIPQAMPKTIQALAHWDYQGLPDSEVVEAFSVELLALYETKALPKIANRMNIEVSGMRSLMMKTGRKLSRLEVLPTSIKELSRLDKRWADAKHWVAFKNLS
;
A
#
# COMPACT_ATOMS: atom_id res chain seq x y z
N MET A 1 41.22 14.90 -26.98
CA MET A 1 39.87 14.99 -26.38
C MET A 1 38.83 14.51 -27.40
N LEU A 2 38.75 13.20 -27.68
CA LEU A 2 37.75 12.63 -28.61
C LEU A 2 36.81 11.60 -27.95
N THR A 3 37.14 11.12 -26.74
CA THR A 3 36.38 10.11 -26.00
C THR A 3 35.35 10.71 -25.05
N LEU A 4 35.52 11.97 -24.66
CA LEU A 4 34.62 12.68 -23.74
C LEU A 4 33.15 12.72 -24.20
N PRO A 5 32.84 13.01 -25.50
CA PRO A 5 31.45 13.05 -25.97
C PRO A 5 30.76 11.67 -25.87
N LEU A 6 31.50 10.60 -26.21
CA LEU A 6 30.99 9.24 -26.17
C LEU A 6 30.71 8.78 -24.73
N VAL A 7 31.60 9.11 -23.79
CA VAL A 7 31.42 8.80 -22.37
C VAL A 7 30.20 9.55 -21.80
N CYS A 8 30.03 10.84 -22.11
CA CYS A 8 28.84 11.59 -21.69
C CYS A 8 27.55 10.98 -22.26
N PHE A 9 27.55 10.56 -23.53
CA PHE A 9 26.40 9.90 -24.15
C PHE A 9 26.00 8.61 -23.41
N ILE A 10 26.97 7.76 -23.06
CA ILE A 10 26.73 6.53 -22.30
C ILE A 10 26.18 6.83 -20.90
N LEU A 11 26.72 7.83 -20.20
CA LEU A 11 26.23 8.20 -18.87
C LEU A 11 24.78 8.68 -18.90
N LEU A 12 24.40 9.47 -19.90
CA LEU A 12 23.03 9.98 -20.03
C LEU A 12 22.03 8.91 -20.50
N THR A 13 22.46 7.98 -21.36
CA THR A 13 21.55 7.00 -21.97
C THR A 13 21.46 5.69 -21.18
N PHE A 14 22.49 5.34 -20.41
CA PHE A 14 22.52 4.10 -19.63
C PHE A 14 22.61 4.36 -18.13
N ALA A 15 23.59 5.15 -17.66
CA ALA A 15 23.79 5.32 -16.23
C ALA A 15 22.62 6.07 -15.57
N PHE A 16 22.10 7.12 -16.21
CA PHE A 16 20.96 7.88 -15.68
C PHE A 16 19.68 7.03 -15.57
N PRO A 17 19.21 6.31 -16.62
CA PRO A 17 18.06 5.42 -16.47
C PRO A 17 18.26 4.28 -15.45
N ILE A 18 19.48 3.73 -15.33
CA ILE A 18 19.78 2.71 -14.32
C ILE A 18 19.70 3.28 -12.91
N LEU A 19 20.26 4.48 -12.68
CA LEU A 19 20.16 5.18 -11.40
C LEU A 19 18.70 5.54 -11.08
N GLU A 20 17.92 5.95 -12.07
CA GLU A 20 16.49 6.23 -11.90
C GLU A 20 15.71 4.96 -11.51
N MET A 21 15.96 3.85 -12.19
CA MET A 21 15.37 2.55 -11.87
C MET A 21 15.77 2.09 -10.46
N LEU A 22 17.04 2.27 -10.08
CA LEU A 22 17.55 1.91 -8.76
C LEU A 22 16.94 2.78 -7.66
N TYR A 23 16.84 4.09 -7.86
CA TYR A 23 16.20 5.02 -6.92
C TYR A 23 14.72 4.66 -6.73
N ARG A 24 14.00 4.39 -7.83
CA ARG A 24 12.60 3.91 -7.78
C ARG A 24 12.46 2.57 -7.04
N SER A 25 13.50 1.73 -7.03
CA SER A 25 13.51 0.45 -6.29
C SER A 25 13.75 0.64 -4.78
N VAL A 26 14.32 1.77 -4.35
CA VAL A 26 14.63 2.08 -2.94
C VAL A 26 13.55 2.95 -2.30
N ASP A 27 12.65 3.57 -3.08
CA ASP A 27 11.50 4.33 -2.60
C ASP A 27 10.40 3.38 -2.03
N ASN A 28 10.77 2.66 -0.98
CA ASN A 28 9.96 1.68 -0.25
C ASN A 28 9.13 2.34 0.86
N ARG A 29 9.09 3.68 0.93
CA ARG A 29 8.33 4.45 1.94
C ARG A 29 6.87 4.68 1.56
N ASP A 30 6.40 4.03 0.50
CA ASP A 30 5.08 4.22 -0.06
C ASP A 30 3.94 3.94 0.94
N ILE A 31 4.08 2.95 1.84
CA ILE A 31 2.95 2.53 2.70
C ILE A 31 2.74 3.42 3.91
N PRO A 32 3.77 3.73 4.73
CA PRO A 32 3.60 4.67 5.85
C PRO A 32 3.19 6.07 5.40
N GLN A 33 3.59 6.48 4.19
CA GLN A 33 3.18 7.76 3.61
C GLN A 33 1.75 7.73 3.06
N ALA A 34 1.31 6.60 2.48
CA ALA A 34 -0.01 6.47 1.89
C ALA A 34 -1.12 6.21 2.91
N MET A 35 -0.81 5.55 4.04
CA MET A 35 -1.79 5.18 5.07
C MET A 35 -1.30 5.55 6.49
N PRO A 36 -0.93 6.82 6.74
CA PRO A 36 -0.27 7.23 7.99
C PRO A 36 -1.14 6.97 9.22
N LYS A 37 -2.47 7.18 9.15
CA LYS A 37 -3.36 6.95 10.30
C LYS A 37 -3.52 5.47 10.58
N THR A 38 -3.66 4.66 9.53
CA THR A 38 -3.73 3.19 9.68
C THR A 38 -2.47 2.65 10.35
N ILE A 39 -1.30 3.10 9.90
CA ILE A 39 -0.02 2.67 10.47
C ILE A 39 0.13 3.13 11.93
N GLN A 40 -0.25 4.36 12.24
CA GLN A 40 -0.22 4.88 13.61
C GLN A 40 -1.15 4.08 14.55
N ALA A 41 -2.36 3.76 14.10
CA ALA A 41 -3.31 2.96 14.88
C ALA A 41 -2.80 1.52 15.06
N LEU A 42 -2.14 0.93 14.04
CA LEU A 42 -1.53 -0.39 14.13
C LEU A 42 -0.30 -0.45 15.04
N ALA A 43 0.34 0.68 15.36
CA ALA A 43 1.54 0.69 16.19
C ALA A 43 1.32 0.05 17.57
N HIS A 44 0.12 0.23 18.14
CA HIS A 44 -0.28 -0.28 19.45
C HIS A 44 -0.82 -1.72 19.41
N TRP A 45 -1.14 -2.25 18.23
CA TRP A 45 -1.68 -3.61 18.09
C TRP A 45 -0.57 -4.65 18.24
N ASP A 46 -0.72 -5.65 19.10
CA ASP A 46 0.33 -6.61 19.48
C ASP A 46 0.41 -7.87 18.60
N TYR A 47 -0.19 -7.83 17.40
CA TYR A 47 -0.34 -8.97 16.49
C TYR A 47 -1.26 -10.10 17.01
N GLN A 48 -1.87 -9.95 18.18
CA GLN A 48 -2.84 -10.91 18.68
C GLN A 48 -4.24 -10.60 18.14
N GLY A 49 -4.89 -11.62 17.59
CA GLY A 49 -6.26 -11.50 17.11
C GLY A 49 -6.41 -10.56 15.90
N LEU A 50 -7.47 -9.75 15.92
CA LEU A 50 -7.79 -8.78 14.89
C LEU A 50 -7.57 -7.37 15.44
N PRO A 51 -7.17 -6.40 14.60
CA PRO A 51 -6.97 -5.04 15.05
C PRO A 51 -8.28 -4.38 15.46
N ASP A 52 -8.16 -3.35 16.30
CA ASP A 52 -9.29 -2.60 16.85
C ASP A 52 -10.08 -1.85 15.77
N SER A 53 -11.30 -1.42 16.13
CA SER A 53 -12.18 -0.68 15.22
C SER A 53 -11.55 0.62 14.71
N GLU A 54 -10.72 1.28 15.51
CA GLU A 54 -10.01 2.51 15.11
C GLU A 54 -9.10 2.27 13.89
N VAL A 55 -8.42 1.12 13.85
CA VAL A 55 -7.59 0.73 12.70
C VAL A 55 -8.46 0.56 11.45
N VAL A 56 -9.64 -0.07 11.59
CA VAL A 56 -10.53 -0.34 10.46
C VAL A 56 -11.16 0.92 9.90
N GLU A 57 -11.55 1.85 10.77
CA GLU A 57 -12.09 3.15 10.38
C GLU A 57 -11.04 3.95 9.60
N ALA A 58 -9.83 4.12 10.17
CA ALA A 58 -8.74 4.81 9.51
C ALA A 58 -8.38 4.15 8.16
N PHE A 59 -8.29 2.82 8.14
CA PHE A 59 -8.01 2.05 6.94
C PHE A 59 -9.07 2.25 5.86
N SER A 60 -10.36 2.20 6.20
CA SER A 60 -11.44 2.31 5.22
C SER A 60 -11.46 3.69 4.57
N VAL A 61 -11.20 4.75 5.35
CA VAL A 61 -11.10 6.13 4.84
C VAL A 61 -9.89 6.30 3.91
N GLU A 62 -8.70 5.89 4.38
CA GLU A 62 -7.46 6.05 3.60
C GLU A 62 -7.48 5.18 2.33
N LEU A 63 -8.03 3.96 2.40
CA LEU A 63 -8.14 3.08 1.24
C LEU A 63 -9.09 3.65 0.18
N LEU A 64 -10.20 4.26 0.59
CA LEU A 64 -11.10 4.96 -0.33
C LEU A 64 -10.39 6.15 -0.99
N ALA A 65 -9.72 6.98 -0.21
CA ALA A 65 -8.97 8.14 -0.74
C ALA A 65 -7.90 7.70 -1.76
N LEU A 66 -7.15 6.63 -1.47
CA LEU A 66 -6.18 6.07 -2.40
C LEU A 66 -6.84 5.52 -3.68
N TYR A 67 -8.04 4.94 -3.56
CA TYR A 67 -8.78 4.46 -4.72
C TYR A 67 -9.25 5.62 -5.62
N GLU A 68 -9.80 6.68 -5.04
CA GLU A 68 -10.31 7.86 -5.76
C GLU A 68 -9.21 8.66 -6.45
N THR A 69 -8.07 8.81 -5.78
CA THR A 69 -6.86 9.47 -6.31
C THR A 69 -6.09 8.61 -7.32
N LYS A 70 -6.53 7.37 -7.58
CA LYS A 70 -5.86 6.38 -8.44
C LYS A 70 -4.44 6.01 -7.97
N ALA A 71 -4.11 6.27 -6.71
CA ALA A 71 -2.84 5.87 -6.10
C ALA A 71 -2.86 4.42 -5.58
N LEU A 72 -4.05 3.85 -5.32
CA LEU A 72 -4.22 2.52 -4.76
C LEU A 72 -3.49 1.40 -5.53
N PRO A 73 -3.47 1.34 -6.88
CA PRO A 73 -2.77 0.27 -7.60
C PRO A 73 -1.29 0.16 -7.25
N LYS A 74 -0.59 1.28 -7.01
CA LYS A 74 0.84 1.29 -6.63
C LYS A 74 1.02 0.60 -5.28
N ILE A 75 0.27 1.04 -4.27
CA ILE A 75 0.33 0.50 -2.90
C ILE A 75 -0.10 -0.97 -2.87
N ALA A 76 -1.17 -1.31 -3.60
CA ALA A 76 -1.70 -2.67 -3.68
C ALA A 76 -0.71 -3.65 -4.34
N ASN A 77 0.08 -3.20 -5.32
CA ASN A 77 1.16 -4.01 -5.90
C ASN A 77 2.27 -4.26 -4.88
N ARG A 78 2.71 -3.23 -4.14
CA ARG A 78 3.75 -3.37 -3.11
C ARG A 78 3.33 -4.34 -2.01
N MET A 79 2.10 -4.21 -1.53
CA MET A 79 1.51 -5.11 -0.54
C MET A 79 1.38 -6.56 -1.03
N ASN A 80 1.21 -6.76 -2.35
CA ASN A 80 1.11 -8.09 -2.94
C ASN A 80 2.45 -8.85 -2.98
N ILE A 81 3.57 -8.15 -2.83
CA ILE A 81 4.88 -8.76 -2.66
C ILE A 81 4.98 -9.39 -1.26
N GLU A 82 4.38 -8.75 -0.24
CA GLU A 82 4.37 -9.28 1.13
C GLU A 82 3.34 -10.41 1.31
N VAL A 83 2.13 -10.22 0.79
CA VAL A 83 1.05 -11.20 0.91
C VAL A 83 0.41 -11.44 -0.46
N SER A 84 0.52 -12.66 -0.95
CA SER A 84 -0.09 -13.05 -2.23
C SER A 84 -1.61 -12.83 -2.21
N GLY A 85 -2.14 -12.21 -3.27
CA GLY A 85 -3.56 -11.89 -3.41
C GLY A 85 -3.99 -10.59 -2.75
N MET A 86 -3.06 -9.85 -2.12
CA MET A 86 -3.35 -8.58 -1.45
C MET A 86 -3.73 -7.49 -2.45
N ARG A 87 -3.15 -7.51 -3.66
CA ARG A 87 -3.54 -6.58 -4.73
C ARG A 87 -5.02 -6.69 -5.07
N SER A 88 -5.50 -7.92 -5.29
CA SER A 88 -6.89 -8.15 -5.67
C SER A 88 -7.85 -7.81 -4.52
N LEU A 89 -7.44 -8.08 -3.28
CA LEU A 89 -8.21 -7.72 -2.08
C LEU A 89 -8.37 -6.21 -1.96
N MET A 90 -7.27 -5.44 -1.94
CA MET A 90 -7.32 -3.98 -1.81
C MET A 90 -8.10 -3.32 -2.94
N MET A 91 -7.84 -3.71 -4.21
CA MET A 91 -8.53 -3.13 -5.36
C MET A 91 -10.05 -3.42 -5.33
N LYS A 92 -10.44 -4.62 -4.92
CA LYS A 92 -11.85 -4.99 -4.78
C LYS A 92 -12.51 -4.24 -3.63
N THR A 93 -11.82 -4.09 -2.50
CA THR A 93 -12.33 -3.35 -1.35
C THR A 93 -12.47 -1.87 -1.67
N GLY A 94 -11.45 -1.20 -2.23
CA GLY A 94 -11.55 0.21 -2.66
C GLY A 94 -12.74 0.46 -3.60
N ARG A 95 -12.93 -0.41 -4.61
CA ARG A 95 -14.09 -0.34 -5.52
C ARG A 95 -15.43 -0.50 -4.81
N LYS A 96 -15.50 -1.33 -3.76
CA LYS A 96 -16.73 -1.53 -2.99
C LYS A 96 -16.98 -0.34 -2.07
N LEU A 97 -15.94 0.17 -1.40
CA LEU A 97 -16.02 1.35 -0.54
C LEU A 97 -16.52 2.57 -1.32
N SER A 98 -16.07 2.77 -2.56
CA SER A 98 -16.51 3.89 -3.40
C SER A 98 -18.00 3.83 -3.81
N ARG A 99 -18.72 2.77 -3.44
CA ARG A 99 -20.16 2.60 -3.69
C ARG A 99 -20.99 2.65 -2.40
N LEU A 100 -20.34 2.76 -1.24
CA LEU A 100 -21.00 2.84 0.04
C LEU A 100 -21.19 4.31 0.42
N GLU A 101 -22.32 4.61 1.04
CA GLU A 101 -22.57 5.91 1.68
C GLU A 101 -21.90 6.00 3.05
N VAL A 102 -21.79 4.86 3.75
CA VAL A 102 -21.17 4.74 5.07
C VAL A 102 -20.02 3.76 5.01
N LEU A 103 -18.85 4.19 5.47
CA LEU A 103 -17.64 3.37 5.49
C LEU A 103 -17.67 2.36 6.65
N PRO A 104 -17.11 1.15 6.46
CA PRO A 104 -16.95 0.18 7.53
C PRO A 104 -16.09 0.73 8.67
N THR A 105 -16.54 0.56 9.90
CA THR A 105 -15.77 0.94 11.12
C THR A 105 -15.34 -0.28 11.93
N SER A 106 -15.76 -1.49 11.53
CA SER A 106 -15.41 -2.73 12.22
C SER A 106 -14.97 -3.83 11.27
N ILE A 107 -14.15 -4.77 11.75
CA ILE A 107 -13.72 -5.94 10.96
C ILE A 107 -14.92 -6.73 10.44
N LYS A 108 -16.00 -6.82 11.24
CA LYS A 108 -17.23 -7.50 10.84
C LYS A 108 -17.83 -6.86 9.59
N GLU A 109 -17.89 -5.54 9.51
CA GLU A 109 -18.40 -4.83 8.34
C GLU A 109 -17.44 -4.92 7.16
N LEU A 110 -16.13 -4.74 7.38
CA LEU A 110 -15.13 -4.83 6.33
C LEU A 110 -15.08 -6.25 5.72
N SER A 111 -15.25 -7.28 6.55
CA SER A 111 -15.29 -8.68 6.12
C SER A 111 -16.53 -9.03 5.28
N ARG A 112 -17.62 -8.25 5.36
CA ARG A 112 -18.77 -8.36 4.43
C ARG A 112 -18.38 -7.96 3.01
N LEU A 113 -17.41 -7.05 2.85
CA LEU A 113 -16.88 -6.68 1.54
C LEU A 113 -15.97 -7.78 0.99
N ASP A 114 -15.10 -8.34 1.81
CA ASP A 114 -14.30 -9.51 1.47
C ASP A 114 -13.87 -10.25 2.73
N LYS A 115 -14.21 -11.55 2.83
CA LYS A 115 -13.98 -12.37 4.02
C LYS A 115 -12.51 -12.45 4.43
N ARG A 116 -11.57 -12.21 3.51
CA ARG A 116 -10.13 -12.21 3.77
C ARG A 116 -9.71 -11.18 4.84
N TRP A 117 -10.45 -10.09 5.03
CA TRP A 117 -10.16 -9.10 6.08
C TRP A 117 -10.38 -9.63 7.51
N ALA A 118 -11.07 -10.76 7.67
CA ALA A 118 -11.19 -11.44 8.96
C ALA A 118 -9.97 -12.32 9.30
N ASP A 119 -8.95 -12.34 8.45
CA ASP A 119 -7.70 -13.07 8.67
C ASP A 119 -6.59 -12.08 9.06
N ALA A 120 -6.05 -12.26 10.27
CA ALA A 120 -5.01 -11.42 10.87
C ALA A 120 -3.80 -11.23 9.95
N LYS A 121 -3.45 -12.23 9.11
CA LYS A 121 -2.26 -12.19 8.25
C LYS A 121 -2.19 -10.95 7.34
N HIS A 122 -3.33 -10.42 6.91
CA HIS A 122 -3.37 -9.25 6.04
C HIS A 122 -3.02 -7.97 6.80
N TRP A 123 -3.38 -7.90 8.08
CA TRP A 123 -3.08 -6.77 8.97
C TRP A 123 -1.62 -6.79 9.42
N VAL A 124 -1.08 -7.97 9.69
CA VAL A 124 0.36 -8.16 9.97
C VAL A 124 1.21 -7.57 8.85
N ALA A 125 0.80 -7.73 7.59
CA ALA A 125 1.55 -7.20 6.45
C ALA A 125 1.68 -5.68 6.45
N PHE A 126 0.66 -4.95 6.91
CA PHE A 126 0.74 -3.49 7.04
C PHE A 126 1.72 -3.08 8.13
N LYS A 127 1.73 -3.81 9.26
CA LYS A 127 2.65 -3.54 10.37
C LYS A 127 4.09 -3.99 10.10
N ASN A 128 4.31 -4.97 9.22
CA ASN A 128 5.67 -5.30 8.76
C ASN A 128 6.28 -4.21 7.88
N LEU A 129 5.44 -3.36 7.28
CA LEU A 129 5.83 -2.27 6.38
C LEU A 129 5.69 -0.88 7.01
N SER A 130 5.37 -0.81 8.30
CA SER A 130 5.26 0.45 9.08
C SER A 130 6.62 1.02 9.46
#